data_AF-A0A7K1KJ67-F1
#
_entry.id   AF-A0A7K1KJ67-F1
#
_cell.length_a   1.000
_cell.length_b   1.000
_cell.length_c   1.000
_cell.angle_alpha   90.00
_cell.angle_beta   90.00
_cell.angle_gamma   90.00
#
_symmetry.space_group_name_H-M   'P 1'
#
loop_
_entity.id
_entity.type
_entity.pdbx_description
1 polymer ?
#
loop_
_entity_poly.entity_id
_entity_poly.type
_entity_poly.pdbx_seq_one_letter_code
_entity_poly.pdbx_strand_id
1 'polypeptide(L)'
;MTFLSGKGVRRTPLKRVLRGLTGCAAVAFIVYVLSMVPYDILRAERFRIYGETFTVGVVTVLRAEAGGNDGSRFLVEYKYVDTDGLVRTATASLPYDQWERYRPGQRIDVLYARQRPAISRTPGEIEPRFQLWLRAMLR
;
A
#
# COMPACT_ATOMS: atom_id res chain seq x y z
N MET A 1 -50.22 -27.50 -37.66
CA MET A 1 -49.63 -26.31 -37.00
C MET A 1 -49.83 -26.45 -35.50
N THR A 2 -48.81 -26.96 -34.79
CA THR A 2 -48.83 -27.17 -33.35
C THR A 2 -48.38 -25.89 -32.65
N PHE A 3 -49.32 -25.22 -31.97
CA PHE A 3 -49.02 -24.07 -31.12
C PHE A 3 -48.29 -24.55 -29.87
N LEU A 4 -46.96 -24.36 -29.84
CA LEU A 4 -46.18 -24.43 -28.61
C LEU A 4 -46.60 -23.24 -27.73
N SER A 5 -47.54 -23.49 -26.83
CA SER A 5 -47.90 -22.57 -25.75
C SER A 5 -46.70 -22.45 -24.81
N GLY A 6 -45.80 -21.53 -25.13
CA GLY A 6 -44.73 -21.09 -24.24
C GLY A 6 -45.35 -20.40 -23.03
N LYS A 7 -45.81 -21.16 -22.04
CA LYS A 7 -46.09 -20.65 -20.70
C LYS A 7 -44.79 -20.11 -20.14
N GLY A 8 -44.51 -18.83 -20.42
CA GLY A 8 -43.44 -18.09 -19.78
C GLY A 8 -43.62 -18.25 -18.28
N VAL A 9 -42.68 -18.94 -17.64
CA VAL A 9 -42.70 -19.20 -16.20
C VAL A 9 -42.84 -17.84 -15.52
N ARG A 10 -44.05 -17.53 -15.03
CA ARG A 10 -44.34 -16.29 -14.29
C ARG A 10 -43.53 -16.35 -13.01
N ARG A 11 -42.31 -15.82 -13.06
CA ARG A 11 -41.44 -15.69 -11.90
C ARG A 11 -42.19 -14.86 -10.87
N THR A 12 -42.49 -15.44 -9.71
CA THR A 12 -43.11 -14.74 -8.60
C THR A 12 -42.29 -13.49 -8.27
N PRO A 13 -42.93 -12.37 -7.90
CA PRO A 13 -42.24 -11.11 -7.63
C PRO A 13 -41.10 -11.30 -6.62
N LEU A 14 -41.30 -12.19 -5.65
CA LEU A 14 -40.31 -12.64 -4.67
C LEU A 14 -39.01 -13.14 -5.32
N LYS A 15 -39.08 -13.99 -6.35
CA LYS A 15 -37.88 -14.55 -7.03
C LYS A 15 -37.09 -13.50 -7.81
N ARG A 16 -37.71 -12.41 -8.25
CA ARG A 16 -37.01 -11.29 -8.91
C ARG A 16 -36.23 -10.45 -7.91
N VAL A 17 -36.85 -10.13 -6.77
CA VAL A 17 -36.21 -9.38 -5.68
C VAL A 17 -35.02 -10.17 -5.11
N LEU A 18 -35.21 -11.48 -4.86
CA LEU A 18 -34.16 -12.32 -4.28
C LEU A 18 -32.92 -12.42 -5.18
N ARG A 19 -33.11 -12.51 -6.51
CA ARG A 19 -32.02 -12.51 -7.49
C ARG A 19 -31.29 -11.16 -7.56
N GLY A 20 -32.03 -10.06 -7.45
CA GLY A 20 -31.44 -8.72 -7.38
C GLY A 20 -30.55 -8.56 -6.14
N LEU A 21 -31.06 -8.95 -4.96
CA LEU A 21 -30.33 -8.89 -3.70
C LEU A 21 -29.07 -9.77 -3.71
N THR A 22 -29.16 -10.99 -4.23
CA THR A 22 -27.97 -11.87 -4.35
C THR A 22 -26.94 -11.31 -5.32
N GLY A 23 -27.36 -10.70 -6.43
CA GLY A 23 -26.45 -10.00 -7.34
C GLY A 23 -25.73 -8.83 -6.67
N CYS A 24 -26.48 -7.97 -5.96
CA CYS A 24 -25.89 -6.85 -5.22
C CYS A 24 -24.93 -7.33 -4.12
N ALA A 25 -25.29 -8.38 -3.38
CA ALA A 25 -24.45 -8.96 -2.34
C ALA A 25 -23.15 -9.54 -2.94
N ALA A 26 -23.22 -10.22 -4.09
CA ALA A 26 -22.03 -10.74 -4.77
C ALA A 26 -21.10 -9.63 -5.25
N VAL A 27 -21.64 -8.55 -5.83
CA VAL A 27 -20.83 -7.39 -6.25
C VAL A 27 -20.22 -6.69 -5.04
N ALA A 28 -20.99 -6.45 -3.98
CA ALA A 28 -20.48 -5.87 -2.74
C ALA A 28 -19.39 -6.73 -2.11
N PHE A 29 -19.53 -8.06 -2.15
CA PHE A 29 -18.52 -8.99 -1.67
C PHE A 29 -17.25 -8.93 -2.51
N ILE A 30 -17.35 -8.87 -3.84
CA ILE A 30 -16.18 -8.72 -4.73
C ILE A 30 -15.48 -7.38 -4.46
N VAL A 31 -16.21 -6.28 -4.34
CA VAL A 31 -15.65 -4.96 -4.01
C VAL A 31 -15.00 -4.99 -2.64
N TYR A 32 -15.62 -5.65 -1.65
CA TYR A 32 -15.08 -5.81 -0.32
C TYR A 32 -13.77 -6.61 -0.34
N VAL A 33 -13.73 -7.75 -1.02
CA VAL A 33 -12.52 -8.57 -1.18
C VAL A 33 -11.42 -7.81 -1.92
N LEU A 34 -11.74 -7.08 -2.99
CA LEU A 34 -10.78 -6.24 -3.71
C LEU A 34 -10.29 -5.06 -2.85
N SER A 35 -11.14 -4.49 -1.99
CA SER A 35 -10.74 -3.45 -1.04
C SER A 35 -9.82 -3.97 0.06
N MET A 36 -9.83 -5.28 0.31
CA MET A 36 -8.89 -5.96 1.22
C MET A 36 -7.57 -6.33 0.55
N VAL A 37 -7.43 -6.20 -0.78
CA VAL A 37 -6.14 -6.47 -1.45
C VAL A 37 -5.12 -5.44 -0.97
N PRO A 38 -4.05 -5.87 -0.27
CA PRO A 38 -3.09 -4.93 0.28
C PRO A 38 -2.25 -4.37 -0.87
N TYR A 39 -2.43 -3.07 -1.11
CA TYR A 39 -1.68 -2.25 -2.08
C TYR A 39 -0.15 -2.41 -1.94
N ASP A 40 0.30 -2.87 -0.78
CA ASP A 40 1.71 -2.98 -0.39
C ASP A 40 2.42 -4.23 -0.92
N ILE A 41 1.68 -5.32 -1.20
CA ILE A 41 2.26 -6.50 -1.88
C ILE A 41 2.62 -6.13 -3.31
N LEU A 42 1.72 -5.43 -4.01
CA LEU A 42 2.01 -4.85 -5.33
C LEU A 42 3.16 -3.84 -5.27
N ARG A 43 3.36 -3.13 -4.15
CA ARG A 43 4.45 -2.17 -3.98
C ARG A 43 5.80 -2.90 -3.87
N ALA A 44 5.90 -3.92 -3.02
CA ALA A 44 7.13 -4.68 -2.81
C ALA A 44 7.53 -5.54 -4.03
N GLU A 45 6.57 -6.23 -4.67
CA GLU A 45 6.82 -6.98 -5.91
C GLU A 45 7.33 -6.04 -7.01
N ARG A 46 6.80 -4.81 -7.08
CA ARG A 46 7.22 -3.81 -8.06
C ARG A 46 8.63 -3.28 -7.81
N PHE A 47 9.03 -3.05 -6.57
CA PHE A 47 10.44 -2.70 -6.27
C PHE A 47 11.41 -3.76 -6.77
N ARG A 48 11.08 -5.03 -6.52
CA ARG A 48 11.87 -6.17 -6.98
C ARG A 48 11.91 -6.29 -8.51
N ILE A 49 10.79 -6.02 -9.19
CA ILE A 49 10.69 -6.06 -10.66
C ILE A 49 11.39 -4.85 -11.31
N TYR A 50 11.37 -3.66 -10.68
CA TYR A 50 11.84 -2.41 -11.28
C TYR A 50 13.31 -2.06 -11.00
N GLY A 51 13.98 -2.84 -10.15
CA GLY A 51 15.35 -2.58 -9.74
C GLY A 51 15.43 -1.48 -8.67
N GLU A 52 16.17 -1.78 -7.61
CA GLU A 52 16.47 -0.82 -6.55
C GLU A 52 17.72 -0.03 -6.93
N THR A 53 17.63 1.30 -6.81
CA THR A 53 18.76 2.20 -6.96
C THR A 53 19.06 2.86 -5.62
N PHE A 54 20.35 2.97 -5.30
CA PHE A 54 20.83 3.66 -4.12
C PHE A 54 21.10 5.14 -4.43
N THR A 55 20.68 6.03 -3.54
CA THR A 55 21.04 7.45 -3.56
C THR A 55 21.18 7.97 -2.13
N VAL A 56 21.76 9.16 -2.01
CA VAL A 56 21.89 9.87 -0.75
C VAL A 56 20.88 11.01 -0.73
N GLY A 57 20.03 11.00 0.29
CA GLY A 57 19.13 12.10 0.62
C GLY A 57 19.68 13.00 1.72
N VAL A 58 18.95 14.08 1.97
CA VAL A 58 19.17 15.02 3.07
C VAL A 58 17.91 15.09 3.91
N VAL A 59 18.05 14.89 5.21
CA VAL A 59 16.95 15.03 6.18
C VAL A 59 16.50 16.48 6.24
N THR A 60 15.21 16.73 6.09
CA THR A 60 14.63 18.08 6.17
C THR A 60 13.92 18.30 7.50
N VAL A 61 13.08 17.36 7.93
CA VAL A 61 12.24 17.53 9.14
C VAL A 61 12.17 16.22 9.91
N LEU A 62 12.20 16.31 11.24
CA LEU A 62 11.88 15.18 12.12
C LEU A 62 10.57 15.50 12.85
N ARG A 63 9.66 14.53 12.91
CA ARG A 63 8.39 14.66 13.64
C ARG A 63 8.18 13.44 14.52
N ALA A 64 7.63 13.66 15.70
CA ALA A 64 7.11 12.59 16.55
C ALA A 64 5.59 12.77 16.65
N GLU A 65 4.84 11.79 16.18
CA GLU A 65 3.38 11.77 16.28
C GLU A 65 2.98 10.84 17.43
N ALA A 66 2.15 11.33 18.34
CA ALA A 66 1.54 10.49 19.37
C ALA A 66 0.57 9.52 18.68
N GLY A 67 0.96 8.25 18.53
CA GLY A 67 0.11 7.24 17.93
C GLY A 67 -0.96 6.80 18.92
N GLY A 68 -2.23 7.02 18.58
CA GLY A 68 -3.35 6.80 19.49
C GLY A 68 -3.48 5.38 20.05
N ASN A 69 -2.94 4.34 19.40
CA ASN A 69 -3.14 2.93 19.80
C ASN A 69 -1.89 2.02 19.75
N ASP A 70 -0.73 2.48 19.26
CA ASP A 70 0.43 1.60 18.97
C ASP A 70 1.78 2.25 19.36
N GLY A 71 1.76 3.25 20.24
CA GLY A 71 2.93 4.03 20.65
C GLY A 71 3.26 5.20 19.72
N SER A 72 4.23 6.02 20.14
CA SER A 72 4.69 7.18 19.36
C SER A 72 5.31 6.75 18.03
N ARG A 73 4.91 7.40 16.93
CA ARG A 73 5.51 7.21 15.61
C ARG A 73 6.58 8.28 15.39
N PHE A 74 7.78 7.84 15.06
CA PHE A 74 8.88 8.74 14.77
C PHE A 74 9.10 8.78 13.26
N LEU A 75 8.92 9.97 12.69
CA LEU A 75 8.94 10.22 11.25
C LEU A 75 10.14 11.09 10.89
N VAL A 76 10.81 10.74 9.80
CA VAL A 76 11.86 11.53 9.17
C VAL A 76 11.41 11.89 7.77
N GLU A 77 11.29 13.18 7.51
CA GLU A 77 11.10 13.75 6.18
C GLU A 77 12.47 14.02 5.57
N TYR A 78 12.69 13.59 4.33
CA TYR A 78 13.95 13.76 3.63
C TYR A 78 13.73 14.08 2.16
N LYS A 79 14.71 14.73 1.56
CA LYS A 79 14.78 15.02 0.13
C LYS A 79 15.91 14.25 -0.52
N TYR A 80 15.68 13.73 -1.71
CA TYR A 80 16.72 13.07 -2.49
C TYR A 80 16.57 13.40 -3.96
N VAL A 81 17.62 13.14 -4.73
CA VAL A 81 17.64 13.34 -6.19
C VAL A 81 17.47 11.97 -6.85
N ASP A 82 16.50 11.87 -7.76
CA ASP A 82 16.29 10.66 -8.56
C ASP A 82 17.25 10.58 -9.75
N THR A 83 17.20 9.48 -10.52
CA THR A 83 18.05 9.30 -11.70
C THR A 83 17.83 10.35 -12.79
N ASP A 84 16.70 11.04 -12.76
CA ASP A 84 16.32 12.06 -13.74
C ASP A 84 16.75 13.47 -13.28
N GLY A 85 17.43 13.57 -12.13
CA GLY A 85 17.88 14.82 -11.54
C GLY A 85 16.78 15.60 -10.81
N LEU A 86 15.60 15.00 -10.61
CA LEU A 86 14.49 15.66 -9.94
C LEU A 86 14.57 15.47 -8.42
N VAL A 87 14.31 16.55 -7.69
CA VAL A 87 14.23 16.51 -6.23
C VAL A 87 12.88 15.92 -5.81
N ARG A 88 12.95 14.87 -5.01
CA ARG A 88 11.79 14.19 -4.41
C ARG A 88 11.80 14.40 -2.90
N THR A 89 10.61 14.49 -2.32
CA THR A 89 10.41 14.50 -0.86
C THR A 89 9.72 13.20 -0.48
N ALA A 90 10.21 12.55 0.58
CA ALA A 90 9.60 11.36 1.14
C ALA A 90 9.66 11.38 2.67
N THR A 91 8.85 10.53 3.28
CA THR A 91 8.78 10.37 4.73
C THR A 91 8.96 8.89 5.06
N ALA A 92 9.88 8.59 5.97
CA ALA A 92 10.09 7.25 6.51
C ALA A 92 9.76 7.22 8.00
N SER A 93 9.16 6.11 8.46
CA SER A 93 8.98 5.87 9.89
C SER A 93 10.14 5.05 10.43
N LEU A 94 10.82 5.56 11.46
CA LEU A 94 11.98 4.90 12.07
C LEU A 94 11.67 4.53 13.53
N PRO A 95 12.34 3.50 14.08
CA PRO A 95 12.33 3.27 15.52
C PRO A 95 13.07 4.41 16.24
N TYR A 96 12.70 4.65 17.50
CA TYR A 96 13.17 5.80 18.28
C TYR A 96 14.70 5.92 18.33
N ASP A 97 15.37 4.80 18.55
CA ASP A 97 16.83 4.69 18.66
C ASP A 97 17.58 5.09 17.39
N GLN A 98 16.97 4.91 16.22
CA GLN A 98 17.51 5.36 14.94
C GLN A 98 17.08 6.77 14.61
N TRP A 99 15.82 7.11 14.87
CA TRP A 99 15.27 8.45 14.66
C TRP A 99 16.04 9.52 15.44
N GLU A 100 16.38 9.24 16.70
CA GLU A 100 17.11 10.18 17.56
C GLU A 100 18.53 10.49 17.05
N ARG A 101 19.11 9.62 16.21
CA ARG A 101 20.45 9.82 15.62
C ARG A 101 20.43 10.79 14.44
N TYR A 102 19.28 11.04 13.85
CA TYR A 102 19.16 11.94 12.71
C TYR A 102 18.98 13.40 13.14
N ARG A 103 19.53 14.31 12.32
CA ARG A 103 19.34 15.76 12.44
C ARG A 103 18.99 16.36 11.09
N PRO A 104 18.23 17.47 11.03
CA PRO A 104 18.02 18.20 9.78
C PRO A 104 19.36 18.60 9.15
N GLY A 105 19.48 18.44 7.84
CA GLY A 105 20.73 18.67 7.09
C GLY A 105 21.67 17.45 7.04
N GLN A 106 21.41 16.40 7.82
CA GLN A 106 22.22 15.18 7.78
C GLN A 106 21.90 14.35 6.54
N ARG A 107 22.90 13.62 6.06
CA ARG A 107 22.76 12.64 4.98
C ARG A 107 22.01 11.41 5.46
N ILE A 108 21.16 10.87 4.60
CA ILE A 108 20.40 9.65 4.84
C ILE A 108 20.45 8.78 3.59
N ASP A 109 20.65 7.48 3.78
CA ASP A 109 20.66 6.54 2.68
C ASP A 109 19.23 6.27 2.20
N VAL A 110 19.01 6.35 0.89
CA VAL A 110 17.70 6.20 0.27
C VAL A 110 17.77 5.15 -0.82
N LEU A 111 16.90 4.15 -0.72
CA LEU A 111 16.68 3.16 -1.76
C LEU A 111 15.37 3.51 -2.45
N TYR A 112 15.37 3.64 -3.77
CA TYR A 112 14.15 3.94 -4.54
C TYR A 112 14.04 3.04 -5.78
N ALA A 113 12.82 2.89 -6.28
CA ALA A 113 12.56 2.16 -7.52
C ALA A 113 12.93 3.02 -8.72
N ARG A 114 13.86 2.57 -9.57
CA ARG A 114 14.31 3.35 -10.74
C ARG A 114 13.15 3.79 -11.66
N GLN A 115 12.20 2.88 -11.93
CA GLN A 115 11.06 3.18 -12.81
C GLN A 115 9.94 3.97 -12.12
N ARG A 116 9.97 4.08 -10.78
CA ARG A 116 9.02 4.88 -10.01
C ARG A 116 9.74 5.53 -8.82
N PRO A 117 10.49 6.62 -9.04
CA PRO A 117 11.29 7.23 -7.99
C PRO A 117 10.51 7.66 -6.77
N ALA A 118 9.23 8.05 -6.93
CA ALA A 118 8.34 8.40 -5.83
C ALA A 118 8.19 7.30 -4.76
N ILE A 119 8.49 6.05 -5.10
CA ILE A 119 8.51 4.95 -4.15
C ILE A 119 9.95 4.79 -3.66
N SER A 120 10.17 5.14 -2.39
CA SER A 120 11.46 5.09 -1.71
C SER A 120 11.32 4.47 -0.33
N ARG A 121 12.45 4.00 0.22
CA ARG A 121 12.61 3.47 1.57
C ARG A 121 13.99 3.85 2.11
N THR A 122 14.10 3.92 3.43
CA THR A 122 15.37 4.13 4.13
C THR A 122 15.78 2.86 4.88
N PRO A 123 17.08 2.53 5.00
CA PRO A 123 17.52 1.44 5.85
C PRO A 123 17.01 1.59 7.28
N GLY A 124 16.39 0.54 7.83
CA GLY A 124 15.85 0.56 9.19
C GLY A 124 14.46 1.17 9.34
N GLU A 125 13.80 1.52 8.23
CA GLU A 125 12.38 1.87 8.23
C GLU A 125 11.52 0.75 8.83
N ILE A 126 10.60 1.13 9.72
CA ILE A 126 9.64 0.21 10.34
C ILE A 126 8.70 -0.28 9.25
N GLU A 127 8.92 -1.54 8.84
CA GLU A 127 8.01 -2.24 7.95
C GLU A 127 6.68 -2.49 8.68
N PRO A 128 5.51 -2.24 8.05
CA PRO A 128 4.22 -2.61 8.60
C PRO A 128 4.18 -4.06 9.09
N ARG A 129 3.52 -4.33 10.23
CA ARG A 129 3.43 -5.69 10.84
C ARG A 129 3.02 -6.78 9.85
N PHE A 130 2.17 -6.44 8.88
CA PHE A 130 1.74 -7.35 7.82
C PHE A 130 2.87 -7.75 6.86
N GLN A 131 3.80 -6.84 6.53
CA GLN A 131 4.97 -7.15 5.69
C GLN A 131 5.93 -8.12 6.39
N LEU A 132 6.15 -7.93 7.68
CA LEU A 132 6.96 -8.84 8.51
C LEU A 132 6.33 -10.24 8.55
N TRP A 133 5.00 -10.31 8.72
CA TRP A 133 4.25 -11.57 8.71
C TRP A 133 4.33 -12.29 7.36
N LEU A 134 4.13 -11.59 6.24
CA LEU A 134 4.18 -12.17 4.89
C LEU A 134 5.59 -12.70 4.55
N ARG A 135 6.65 -11.96 4.90
CA ARG A 135 8.04 -12.40 4.68
C ARG A 135 8.38 -13.66 5.47
N ALA A 136 7.84 -13.80 6.69
CA ALA A 136 8.02 -15.01 7.50
C ALA A 136 7.28 -16.21 6.90
N MET A 137 6.15 -15.99 6.22
CA MET A 137 5.35 -17.05 5.58
C MET A 137 5.92 -17.53 4.23
N LEU A 138 6.62 -16.66 3.50
CA LEU A 138 7.17 -16.94 2.15
C LEU A 138 8.63 -17.46 2.16
N ARG A 139 9.22 -17.65 3.34
CA ARG A 139 10.50 -18.34 3.54
C ARG A 139 10.26 -19.81 3.81
#